data_AF-A0A1G2IBW4-F1
#
_entry.id   AF-A0A1G2IBW4-F1
#
_cell.length_a   1.000
_cell.length_b   1.000
_cell.length_c   1.000
_cell.angle_alpha   90.00
_cell.angle_beta   90.00
_cell.angle_gamma   90.00
#
_symmetry.space_group_name_H-M   'P 1'
#
loop_
_entity.id
_entity.type
_entity.pdbx_description
1 polymer ?
#
loop_
_entity_poly.entity_id
_entity_poly.type
_entity_poly.pdbx_seq_one_letter_code
_entity_poly.pdbx_strand_id
1 'polypeptide(L)'
;MKHSVKYSAENVKIITIICGSESDLPITKSVVSLVPPTKAKITVHVISCHRNFYELEILVKTHCGYVDAVIGIGSKALALPGIVAAILQANFKDTPVIGVALGEPESEAFLAAKLSIEELPDKSVIVDETGNCYAGCEGILQAIERIIAGTLPPPKPRTEKPVLMYAFKNF
;
A
#
# COMPACT_ATOMS: atom_id res chain seq x y z
N MET A 1 -24.06 -16.28 -13.75
CA MET A 1 -24.36 -14.85 -13.94
C MET A 1 -23.04 -14.09 -13.95
N LYS A 2 -22.66 -13.46 -15.06
CA LYS A 2 -21.46 -12.63 -15.16
C LYS A 2 -21.85 -11.20 -14.77
N HIS A 3 -21.39 -10.72 -13.63
CA HIS A 3 -21.51 -9.30 -13.27
C HIS A 3 -20.50 -8.51 -14.10
N SER A 4 -20.96 -7.92 -15.20
CA SER A 4 -20.17 -6.97 -15.99
C SER A 4 -20.13 -5.64 -15.26
N VAL A 5 -19.02 -5.37 -14.57
CA VAL A 5 -18.71 -4.04 -14.02
C VAL A 5 -18.49 -3.09 -15.20
N LYS A 6 -19.29 -2.03 -15.27
CA LYS A 6 -19.15 -0.95 -16.27
C LYS A 6 -18.02 -0.02 -15.82
N TYR A 7 -16.89 -0.06 -16.52
CA TYR A 7 -15.80 0.91 -16.32
C TYR A 7 -16.20 2.27 -16.93
N SER A 8 -15.96 3.37 -16.22
CA SER A 8 -16.12 4.72 -16.78
C SER A 8 -14.99 5.05 -17.76
N ALA A 9 -15.26 5.95 -18.70
CA ALA A 9 -14.38 6.27 -19.82
C ALA A 9 -13.09 7.00 -19.38
N GLU A 10 -11.96 6.47 -19.87
CA GLU A 10 -10.74 7.16 -20.32
C GLU A 10 -9.84 7.93 -19.33
N ASN A 11 -9.28 7.27 -18.32
CA ASN A 11 -7.91 7.60 -17.88
C ASN A 11 -7.18 6.34 -17.41
N VAL A 12 -6.03 6.07 -18.03
CA VAL A 12 -5.14 4.97 -17.62
C VAL A 12 -4.62 5.27 -16.20
N LYS A 13 -4.86 4.36 -15.26
CA LYS A 13 -4.41 4.54 -13.86
C LYS A 13 -2.90 4.43 -13.74
N ILE A 14 -2.28 5.28 -12.93
CA ILE A 14 -0.86 5.24 -12.60
C ILE A 14 -0.72 4.62 -11.21
N ILE A 15 -0.09 3.46 -11.12
CA ILE A 15 0.02 2.70 -9.87
C ILE A 15 1.51 2.43 -9.61
N THR A 16 1.95 2.71 -8.38
CA THR A 16 3.29 2.32 -7.93
C THR A 16 3.17 1.18 -6.93
N ILE A 17 3.83 0.05 -7.19
CA ILE A 17 3.94 -1.07 -6.26
C ILE A 17 5.33 -1.05 -5.64
N ILE A 18 5.40 -1.12 -4.31
CA ILE A 18 6.65 -1.17 -3.55
C ILE A 18 6.71 -2.50 -2.81
N CYS A 19 7.66 -3.35 -3.19
CA CYS A 19 7.94 -4.64 -2.57
C CYS A 19 9.00 -4.49 -1.48
N GLY A 20 8.77 -5.08 -0.30
CA GLY A 20 9.76 -5.07 0.78
C GLY A 20 11.02 -5.90 0.51
N SER A 21 10.93 -6.89 -0.37
CA SER A 21 12.00 -7.85 -0.70
C SER A 21 11.95 -8.31 -2.15
N GLU A 22 13.09 -8.73 -2.70
CA GLU A 22 13.17 -9.33 -4.04
C GLU A 22 12.37 -10.63 -4.14
N SER A 23 12.22 -11.36 -3.02
CA SER A 23 11.38 -12.56 -2.93
C SER A 23 9.90 -12.32 -3.26
N ASP A 24 9.43 -11.08 -3.11
CA ASP A 24 8.04 -10.69 -3.39
C ASP A 24 7.84 -10.36 -4.89
N LEU A 25 8.93 -10.23 -5.65
CA LEU A 25 8.88 -9.81 -7.05
C LEU A 25 8.23 -10.86 -7.99
N PRO A 26 8.49 -12.18 -7.87
CA PRO A 26 7.87 -13.17 -8.75
C PRO A 26 6.34 -13.15 -8.69
N ILE A 27 5.78 -13.15 -7.47
CA ILE A 27 4.34 -13.10 -7.26
C ILE A 27 3.74 -11.78 -7.79
N THR A 28 4.41 -10.66 -7.53
CA THR A 28 3.98 -9.33 -8.01
C THR A 28 3.95 -9.25 -9.53
N LYS A 29 5.04 -9.68 -10.20
CA LYS A 29 5.12 -9.69 -11.67
C LYS A 29 4.06 -10.59 -12.28
N SER A 30 3.78 -11.73 -11.64
CA SER A 30 2.75 -12.66 -12.12
C SER A 30 1.34 -12.05 -12.12
N VAL A 31 1.04 -11.15 -11.16
CA VAL A 31 -0.25 -10.45 -11.09
C VAL A 31 -0.26 -9.24 -12.02
N VAL A 32 0.82 -8.44 -12.04
CA VAL A 32 0.94 -7.26 -12.91
C VAL A 32 0.81 -7.63 -14.39
N SER A 33 1.31 -8.79 -14.82
CA SER A 33 1.20 -9.25 -16.20
C SER A 33 -0.24 -9.54 -16.65
N LEU A 34 -1.18 -9.71 -15.71
CA LEU A 34 -2.60 -9.90 -15.99
C LEU A 34 -3.33 -8.57 -16.26
N VAL A 35 -2.70 -7.44 -15.92
CA VAL A 35 -3.33 -6.12 -15.98
C VAL A 35 -3.02 -5.46 -17.34
N PRO A 36 -4.03 -5.17 -18.17
CA PRO A 36 -3.79 -4.52 -19.45
C PRO A 36 -3.21 -3.11 -19.28
N PRO A 37 -2.20 -2.71 -20.08
CA PRO A 37 -1.62 -1.37 -20.02
C PRO A 37 -2.59 -0.26 -20.43
N THR A 38 -3.69 -0.61 -21.12
CA THR A 38 -4.80 0.29 -21.44
C THR A 38 -5.67 0.63 -20.21
N LYS A 39 -5.53 -0.12 -19.11
CA LYS A 39 -6.24 0.14 -17.85
C LYS A 39 -5.33 0.75 -16.79
N ALA A 40 -4.09 0.28 -16.68
CA ALA A 40 -3.13 0.81 -15.72
C ALA A 40 -1.67 0.74 -16.21
N LYS A 41 -0.90 1.79 -15.92
CA LYS A 41 0.56 1.81 -15.98
C LYS A 41 1.09 1.52 -14.58
N ILE A 42 1.73 0.37 -14.42
CA ILE A 42 2.22 -0.11 -13.12
C ILE A 42 3.74 -0.08 -13.09
N THR A 43 4.31 0.63 -12.13
CA THR A 43 5.75 0.62 -11.84
C THR A 43 5.99 -0.19 -10.58
N VAL A 44 6.96 -1.10 -10.59
CA VAL A 44 7.31 -1.94 -9.44
C VAL A 44 8.71 -1.59 -8.95
N HIS A 45 8.83 -1.30 -7.66
CA HIS A 45 10.09 -1.09 -6.96
C HIS A 45 10.31 -2.16 -5.90
N VAL A 46 11.57 -2.48 -5.60
CA VAL A 46 11.95 -3.35 -4.49
C VAL A 46 12.81 -2.54 -3.54
N ILE A 47 12.31 -2.29 -2.33
CA ILE A 47 13.02 -1.50 -1.32
C ILE A 47 12.47 -1.81 0.07
N SER A 48 13.37 -2.05 1.02
CA SER A 48 13.00 -2.44 2.37
C SER A 48 12.91 -1.22 3.27
N CYS A 49 11.74 -0.93 3.85
CA CYS A 49 11.58 0.18 4.79
C CYS A 49 12.46 0.07 6.05
N HIS A 50 12.81 -1.16 6.46
CA HIS A 50 13.66 -1.39 7.63
C HIS A 50 15.16 -1.25 7.32
N ARG A 51 15.58 -1.51 6.08
CA ARG A 51 17.00 -1.57 5.70
C ARG A 51 17.45 -0.39 4.86
N ASN A 52 16.52 0.29 4.18
CA ASN A 52 16.77 1.31 3.16
C ASN A 52 15.79 2.48 3.33
N PHE A 53 15.62 2.96 4.56
CA PHE A 53 14.61 4.00 4.86
C PHE A 53 14.84 5.29 4.08
N TYR A 54 16.09 5.79 4.01
CA TYR A 54 16.39 7.04 3.31
C TYR A 54 16.16 6.93 1.81
N GLU A 55 16.54 5.81 1.19
CA GLU A 55 16.29 5.56 -0.22
C GLU A 55 14.79 5.41 -0.49
N LEU A 56 14.04 4.79 0.43
CA LEU A 56 12.58 4.71 0.35
C LEU A 56 11.95 6.10 0.42
N GLU A 57 12.41 6.94 1.34
CA GLU A 57 11.92 8.31 1.49
C GLU A 57 12.14 9.12 0.21
N ILE A 58 13.33 9.04 -0.38
CA ILE A 58 13.63 9.69 -1.66
C ILE A 58 12.70 9.17 -2.74
N LEU A 59 12.58 7.83 -2.89
CA LEU A 59 11.72 7.21 -3.89
C LEU A 59 10.26 7.66 -3.78
N VAL A 60 9.71 7.67 -2.56
CA VAL A 60 8.33 8.10 -2.33
C VAL A 60 8.16 9.57 -2.70
N LYS A 61 9.11 10.42 -2.32
CA LYS A 61 9.09 11.86 -2.65
C LYS A 61 9.23 12.15 -4.13
N THR A 62 9.95 11.32 -4.89
CA THR A 62 10.17 11.59 -6.32
C THR A 62 9.17 10.89 -7.24
N HIS A 63 8.62 9.74 -6.84
CA HIS A 63 7.83 8.89 -7.73
C HIS A 63 6.40 8.61 -7.28
N CYS A 64 6.04 8.90 -6.02
CA CYS A 64 4.73 8.50 -5.50
C CYS A 64 3.76 9.67 -5.27
N GLY A 65 4.20 10.93 -5.36
CA GLY A 65 3.34 12.08 -5.01
C GLY A 65 2.19 12.39 -5.96
N TYR A 66 2.20 11.82 -7.18
CA TYR A 66 1.23 12.15 -8.25
C TYR A 66 0.69 10.90 -8.96
N VAL A 67 0.68 9.76 -8.27
CA VAL A 67 0.10 8.51 -8.78
C VAL A 67 -1.32 8.34 -8.26
N ASP A 68 -2.14 7.52 -8.91
CA ASP A 68 -3.50 7.24 -8.46
C ASP A 68 -3.52 6.45 -7.15
N ALA A 69 -2.51 5.59 -6.91
CA ALA A 69 -2.31 4.88 -5.66
C ALA A 69 -0.91 4.28 -5.54
N VAL A 70 -0.48 4.04 -4.31
CA VAL A 70 0.69 3.22 -3.99
C VAL A 70 0.24 1.92 -3.31
N ILE A 71 0.80 0.79 -3.72
CA ILE A 71 0.57 -0.51 -3.09
C ILE A 71 1.87 -0.96 -2.41
N GLY A 72 1.88 -1.01 -1.08
CA GLY A 72 2.99 -1.57 -0.31
C GLY A 72 2.74 -3.06 -0.03
N ILE A 73 3.71 -3.91 -0.38
CA ILE A 73 3.58 -5.36 -0.22
C ILE A 73 4.77 -5.95 0.53
N GLY A 74 4.53 -7.05 1.26
CA GLY A 74 5.58 -7.81 1.92
C GLY A 74 5.02 -8.78 2.96
N SER A 75 5.87 -9.27 3.86
CA SER A 75 5.51 -10.23 4.90
C SER A 75 6.08 -9.82 6.28
N LYS A 76 5.81 -10.61 7.33
CA LYS A 76 6.32 -10.40 8.70
C LYS A 76 5.83 -9.08 9.29
N ALA A 77 6.66 -8.35 10.04
CA ALA A 77 6.31 -7.03 10.56
C ALA A 77 6.24 -6.00 9.41
N LEU A 78 5.12 -5.96 8.68
CA LEU A 78 4.98 -5.21 7.44
C LEU A 78 4.70 -3.73 7.68
N ALA A 79 5.75 -2.98 8.10
CA ALA A 79 5.65 -1.54 8.34
C ALA A 79 5.61 -0.70 7.04
N LEU A 80 6.02 -1.27 5.91
CA LEU A 80 6.23 -0.55 4.65
C LEU A 80 5.02 0.30 4.21
N PRO A 81 3.77 -0.22 4.15
CA PRO A 81 2.63 0.58 3.73
C PRO A 81 2.38 1.78 4.65
N GLY A 82 2.50 1.59 5.98
CA GLY A 82 2.31 2.65 6.95
C GLY A 82 3.37 3.75 6.86
N ILE A 83 4.65 3.37 6.66
CA ILE A 83 5.75 4.31 6.46
C ILE A 83 5.55 5.12 5.17
N VAL A 84 5.20 4.46 4.06
CA VAL A 84 4.91 5.13 2.79
C VAL A 84 3.75 6.12 2.94
N ALA A 85 2.68 5.73 3.63
CA ALA A 85 1.53 6.60 3.90
C ALA A 85 1.91 7.81 4.77
N ALA A 86 2.83 7.66 5.73
CA ALA A 86 3.34 8.76 6.54
C ALA A 86 4.20 9.73 5.71
N ILE A 87 5.12 9.21 4.89
CA ILE A 87 5.98 10.04 4.01
C ILE A 87 5.12 10.80 3.00
N LEU A 88 4.17 10.12 2.34
CA LEU A 88 3.28 10.76 1.40
C LEU A 88 2.50 11.89 2.07
N GLN A 89 1.88 11.65 3.22
CA GLN A 89 1.13 12.69 3.92
C GLN A 89 1.99 13.92 4.27
N ALA A 90 3.24 13.72 4.66
CA ALA A 90 4.12 14.83 5.02
C ALA A 90 4.55 15.69 3.83
N ASN A 91 4.41 15.21 2.59
CA ASN A 91 4.98 15.84 1.39
C ASN A 91 3.98 16.09 0.26
N PHE A 92 2.89 15.33 0.21
CA PHE A 92 1.87 15.34 -0.84
C PHE A 92 0.49 15.18 -0.21
N LYS A 93 -0.52 15.73 -0.88
CA LYS A 93 -1.90 15.59 -0.42
C LYS A 93 -2.56 14.40 -1.11
N ASP A 94 -3.31 13.62 -0.33
CA ASP A 94 -4.37 12.73 -0.80
C ASP A 94 -3.98 11.50 -1.66
N THR A 95 -2.70 11.16 -1.83
CA THR A 95 -2.32 9.90 -2.51
C THR A 95 -2.65 8.68 -1.62
N PRO A 96 -3.54 7.77 -2.06
CA PRO A 96 -3.93 6.61 -1.27
C PRO A 96 -2.84 5.54 -1.25
N VAL A 97 -2.70 4.87 -0.10
CA VAL A 97 -1.79 3.73 0.08
C VAL A 97 -2.59 2.49 0.45
N ILE A 98 -2.38 1.39 -0.27
CA ILE A 98 -2.97 0.08 0.01
C ILE A 98 -1.86 -0.85 0.54
N GLY A 99 -2.17 -1.63 1.56
CA GLY A 99 -1.28 -2.66 2.10
C GLY A 99 -1.72 -4.05 1.64
N VAL A 100 -0.78 -4.87 1.16
CA VAL A 100 -1.02 -6.29 0.83
C VAL A 100 -0.06 -7.18 1.59
N ALA A 101 -0.60 -8.07 2.42
CA ALA A 101 0.16 -9.06 3.15
C ALA A 101 0.49 -10.28 2.27
N LEU A 102 1.75 -10.71 2.32
CA LEU A 102 2.27 -11.92 1.69
C LEU A 102 2.76 -12.88 2.76
N GLY A 103 2.77 -14.16 2.42
CA GLY A 103 3.26 -15.22 3.30
C GLY A 103 2.49 -16.52 3.10
N GLU A 104 2.95 -17.58 3.76
CA GLU A 104 2.22 -18.84 3.79
C GLU A 104 0.97 -18.66 4.66
N PRO A 105 -0.20 -19.14 4.20
CA PRO A 105 -1.42 -19.15 5.02
C PRO A 105 -1.17 -19.79 6.38
N GLU A 106 -1.79 -19.26 7.42
CA GLU A 106 -1.64 -19.72 8.82
C GLU A 106 -0.24 -19.57 9.44
N SER A 107 0.76 -19.03 8.72
CA SER A 107 2.06 -18.75 9.32
C SER A 107 2.02 -17.52 10.22
N GLU A 108 2.81 -17.52 11.30
CA GLU A 108 2.97 -16.36 12.19
C GLU A 108 3.48 -15.13 11.42
N ALA A 109 4.35 -15.34 10.44
CA ALA A 109 4.88 -14.28 9.57
C ALA A 109 3.78 -13.64 8.73
N PHE A 110 2.83 -14.42 8.23
CA PHE A 110 1.70 -13.90 7.49
C PHE A 110 0.72 -13.17 8.41
N LEU A 111 0.37 -13.74 9.55
CA LEU A 111 -0.47 -13.08 10.57
C LEU A 111 0.13 -11.75 11.02
N ALA A 112 1.44 -11.70 11.28
CA ALA A 112 2.15 -10.47 11.62
C ALA A 112 2.00 -9.40 10.52
N ALA A 113 2.02 -9.80 9.25
CA ALA A 113 1.88 -8.87 8.12
C ALA A 113 0.47 -8.30 8.04
N LYS A 114 -0.55 -9.14 8.25
CA LYS A 114 -1.94 -8.72 8.32
C LYS A 114 -2.15 -7.69 9.41
N LEU A 115 -1.78 -8.03 10.64
CA LEU A 115 -1.97 -7.16 11.80
C LEU A 115 -1.17 -5.85 11.68
N SER A 116 0.01 -5.88 11.06
CA SER A 116 0.82 -4.67 10.81
C SER A 116 0.11 -3.66 9.89
N ILE A 117 -0.81 -4.12 9.05
CA ILE A 117 -1.63 -3.25 8.18
C ILE A 117 -2.95 -2.88 8.88
N GLU A 118 -3.65 -3.89 9.41
CA GLU A 118 -5.01 -3.75 9.97
C GLU A 118 -5.05 -2.86 11.22
N GLU A 119 -4.01 -2.93 12.05
CA GLU A 119 -3.94 -2.23 13.34
C GLU A 119 -3.31 -0.83 13.25
N LEU A 120 -3.10 -0.29 12.04
CA LEU A 120 -2.60 1.08 11.89
C LEU A 120 -3.62 2.11 12.39
N PRO A 121 -3.18 3.13 13.16
CA PRO A 121 -4.07 4.16 13.65
C PRO A 121 -4.75 4.91 12.50
N ASP A 122 -6.01 5.28 12.74
CA ASP A 122 -6.91 5.96 11.81
C ASP A 122 -7.18 5.22 10.48
N LYS A 123 -6.67 3.99 10.33
CA LYS A 123 -6.61 3.24 9.07
C LYS A 123 -5.96 4.08 7.98
N SER A 124 -4.75 4.58 8.27
CA SER A 124 -3.93 5.37 7.34
C SER A 124 -3.54 4.62 6.06
N VAL A 125 -3.71 3.29 6.06
CA VAL A 125 -3.58 2.41 4.90
C VAL A 125 -4.96 1.83 4.58
N ILE A 126 -5.28 1.76 3.28
CA ILE A 126 -6.54 1.21 2.79
C ILE A 126 -6.51 -0.31 2.89
N VAL A 127 -7.58 -0.83 3.48
CA VAL A 127 -7.94 -2.23 3.60
C VAL A 127 -9.22 -2.51 2.80
N ASP A 128 -9.65 -3.77 2.73
CA ASP A 128 -10.89 -4.13 2.06
C ASP A 128 -12.13 -3.55 2.78
N GLU A 129 -13.31 -3.75 2.18
CA GLU A 129 -14.57 -3.21 2.72
C GLU A 129 -15.00 -3.85 4.05
N THR A 130 -14.48 -5.04 4.36
CA THR A 130 -14.72 -5.73 5.62
C THR A 130 -13.73 -5.33 6.72
N GLY A 131 -12.74 -4.51 6.37
CA GLY A 131 -11.68 -4.07 7.28
C GLY A 131 -10.47 -5.01 7.35
N ASN A 132 -10.42 -6.04 6.51
CA ASN A 132 -9.32 -6.99 6.45
C ASN A 132 -8.27 -6.52 5.44
N CYS A 133 -7.00 -6.84 5.70
CA CYS A 133 -5.94 -6.55 4.73
C CYS A 133 -6.12 -7.41 3.46
N TYR A 134 -5.72 -6.85 2.33
CA TYR A 134 -5.52 -7.63 1.12
C TYR A 134 -4.40 -8.65 1.33
N ALA A 135 -4.52 -9.85 0.76
CA ALA A 135 -3.53 -10.91 0.92
C ALA A 135 -3.23 -11.73 -0.34
N GLY A 136 -1.95 -12.09 -0.52
CA GLY A 136 -1.49 -12.97 -1.60
C GLY A 136 -1.72 -12.43 -3.00
N CYS A 137 -1.66 -13.29 -4.02
CA CYS A 137 -1.90 -12.92 -5.43
C CYS A 137 -3.25 -12.22 -5.62
N GLU A 138 -4.28 -12.81 -5.02
CA GLU A 138 -5.66 -12.34 -5.14
C GLU A 138 -5.81 -10.95 -4.52
N GLY A 139 -5.19 -10.71 -3.36
CA GLY A 139 -5.17 -9.39 -2.73
C GLY A 139 -4.48 -8.32 -3.57
N ILE A 140 -3.37 -8.65 -4.25
CA ILE A 140 -2.71 -7.72 -5.18
C ILE A 140 -3.67 -7.39 -6.34
N LEU A 141 -4.30 -8.39 -6.93
CA LEU A 141 -5.21 -8.19 -8.06
C LEU A 141 -6.43 -7.35 -7.65
N GLN A 142 -7.08 -7.69 -6.54
CA GLN A 142 -8.23 -6.95 -6.02
C GLN A 142 -7.87 -5.49 -5.71
N ALA A 143 -6.70 -5.23 -5.13
CA ALA A 143 -6.23 -3.87 -4.90
C ALA A 143 -6.11 -3.08 -6.22
N ILE A 144 -5.50 -3.67 -7.25
CA ILE A 144 -5.36 -3.04 -8.57
C ILE A 144 -6.73 -2.81 -9.22
N GLU A 145 -7.62 -3.81 -9.19
CA GLU A 145 -8.96 -3.70 -9.76
C GLU A 145 -9.79 -2.61 -9.08
N ARG A 146 -9.66 -2.46 -7.76
CA ARG A 146 -10.33 -1.40 -7.00
C ARG A 146 -9.85 -0.01 -7.41
N ILE A 147 -8.53 0.15 -7.63
CA ILE A 147 -7.94 1.40 -8.15
C ILE A 147 -8.48 1.70 -9.55
N ILE A 148 -8.46 0.71 -10.45
CA ILE A 148 -8.96 0.83 -11.83
C ILE A 148 -10.46 1.19 -11.85
N ALA A 149 -11.25 0.60 -10.96
CA ALA A 149 -12.67 0.89 -10.83
C ALA A 149 -12.97 2.27 -10.21
N GLY A 150 -11.97 2.96 -9.64
CA GLY A 150 -12.16 4.25 -8.97
C GLY A 150 -13.00 4.13 -7.70
N THR A 151 -12.93 2.98 -7.02
CA THR A 151 -13.76 2.65 -5.83
C THR A 151 -12.97 2.69 -4.53
N LEU A 152 -11.84 3.42 -4.52
CA LEU A 152 -11.11 3.69 -3.29
C LEU A 152 -11.93 4.62 -2.39
N PRO A 153 -11.90 4.43 -1.07
CA PRO A 153 -12.51 5.36 -0.14
C PRO A 153 -11.86 6.75 -0.30
N PRO A 154 -12.62 7.84 -0.01
CA PRO A 154 -12.02 9.17 -0.02
C PRO A 154 -10.87 9.24 1.00
N PRO A 155 -9.85 10.06 0.73
CA PRO A 155 -8.78 10.33 1.69
C PRO A 155 -9.39 10.74 3.03
N LYS A 156 -9.01 10.05 4.11
CA LYS A 156 -9.49 10.41 5.44
C LYS A 156 -8.81 11.70 5.90
N PRO A 157 -9.57 12.70 6.41
CA PRO A 157 -8.98 13.83 7.11
C PRO A 157 -8.19 13.29 8.29
N ARG A 158 -6.89 13.61 8.37
CA ARG A 158 -6.05 13.11 9.46
C ARG A 158 -6.20 14.00 10.68
N THR A 159 -6.28 13.36 11.86
CA THR A 159 -6.23 14.05 13.14
C THR A 159 -4.77 14.38 13.45
N GLU A 160 -4.42 15.68 13.51
CA GLU A 160 -3.09 16.08 13.98
C GLU A 160 -2.96 15.76 15.46
N LYS A 161 -2.16 14.75 15.80
CA LYS A 161 -1.80 14.46 17.18
C LYS A 161 -0.62 15.36 17.58
N PRO A 162 -0.74 16.18 18.65
CA PRO A 162 0.34 17.07 19.06
C PRO A 162 1.57 16.26 19.50
N VAL A 163 2.75 16.72 19.11
CA VAL A 163 4.02 16.18 19.62
C VAL A 163 4.18 16.64 21.05
N LEU A 164 4.21 15.70 22.00
CA LEU A 164 4.40 15.98 23.43
C LEU A 164 5.81 15.57 23.83
N MET A 165 6.60 16.52 24.35
CA MET A 165 7.96 16.28 24.84
C MET A 165 7.97 16.37 26.36
N TYR A 166 8.26 15.24 27.02
CA TYR A 166 8.43 15.19 28.47
C TYR A 166 9.92 15.12 28.81
N ALA A 167 10.43 16.11 29.53
CA ALA A 167 11.75 16.05 30.12
C ALA A 167 11.63 15.50 31.55
N PHE A 168 11.91 14.21 31.73
CA PHE A 168 12.00 13.63 33.06
C PHE A 168 13.34 14.03 33.67
N LYS A 169 13.32 14.85 34.72
CA LYS A 169 14.50 15.00 35.58
C LYS A 169 14.61 13.72 36.41
N ASN A 170 15.74 13.03 36.31
CA ASN A 170 16.02 11.84 37.10
C ASN A 170 15.76 12.13 38.60
N PHE A 171 15.03 11.23 39.26
CA PHE A 171 14.89 11.21 40.73
C PHE A 171 16.17 10.72 41.39
#